data_AF-A0A7C6SQX9-F1
#
_entry.id   AF-A0A7C6SQX9-F1
#
_cell.length_a   1.000
_cell.length_b   1.000
_cell.length_c   1.000
_cell.angle_alpha   90.00
_cell.angle_beta   90.00
_cell.angle_gamma   90.00
#
_symmetry.space_group_name_H-M   'P 1'
#
loop_
_entity.id
_entity.type
_entity.pdbx_description
1 polymer ?
#
loop_
_entity_poly.entity_id
_entity_poly.type
_entity_poly.pdbx_seq_one_letter_code
_entity_poly.pdbx_strand_id
1 'polypeptide(L)'
;MKRTGAILTVLTMIFMLLFGTTLAYTPGEYTATAQGNNGPVEVKVTLDADRIIAVEVTKHSETPGIFETVFDTLPQQIVEKQTLAPDTITGATVSRQALLDAVADAIVQAGGNPEALKDSTAPVAEDEALTADVVVVGGGAAGIAAALEAHDAGAKVILLEK
;
A
#
# COMPACT_ATOMS: atom_id res chain seq x y z
N MET A 1 -4.51 -54.50 2.50
CA MET A 1 -3.78 -53.70 3.52
C MET A 1 -3.19 -52.50 2.80
N LYS A 2 -3.90 -51.36 2.83
CA LYS A 2 -3.53 -50.15 3.60
C LYS A 2 -2.20 -49.55 3.11
N ARG A 3 -2.21 -48.54 2.21
CA ARG A 3 -1.31 -47.34 2.17
C ARG A 3 -1.64 -46.43 0.94
N THR A 4 -2.79 -45.76 0.90
CA THR A 4 -3.12 -44.79 -0.18
C THR A 4 -3.83 -43.53 0.30
N GLY A 5 -3.80 -43.20 1.59
CA GLY A 5 -4.68 -42.18 2.17
C GLY A 5 -4.02 -40.99 2.88
N ALA A 6 -2.77 -40.61 2.58
CA ALA A 6 -2.08 -39.58 3.39
C ALA A 6 -1.34 -38.47 2.62
N ILE A 7 -1.38 -38.43 1.28
CA ILE A 7 -0.57 -37.46 0.50
C ILE A 7 -1.44 -36.31 -0.09
N LEU A 8 -2.77 -36.44 -0.11
CA LEU A 8 -3.64 -35.45 -0.76
C LEU A 8 -4.13 -34.31 0.17
N THR A 9 -3.99 -34.44 1.50
CA THR A 9 -4.50 -33.45 2.46
C THR A 9 -3.45 -32.44 2.97
N VAL A 10 -2.18 -32.58 2.60
CA VAL A 10 -1.12 -31.65 3.02
C VAL A 10 -0.99 -30.46 2.05
N LEU A 11 -1.53 -30.57 0.83
CA LEU A 11 -1.39 -29.54 -0.21
C LEU A 11 -2.34 -28.34 -0.02
N THR A 12 -3.43 -28.49 0.73
CA THR A 12 -4.34 -27.37 1.07
C THR A 12 -3.94 -26.62 2.34
N MET A 13 -3.01 -27.15 3.14
CA MET A 13 -2.62 -26.56 4.44
C MET A 13 -1.39 -25.63 4.35
N ILE A 14 -0.72 -25.57 3.20
CA ILE A 14 0.43 -24.67 2.96
C ILE A 14 -0.01 -23.34 2.30
N PHE A 15 -1.28 -23.21 1.88
CA PHE A 15 -1.85 -21.92 1.44
C PHE A 15 -2.34 -21.06 2.62
N MET A 16 -2.17 -21.52 3.87
CA MET A 16 -2.65 -20.82 5.07
C MET A 16 -1.50 -20.26 5.94
N LEU A 17 -0.30 -20.12 5.38
CA LEU A 17 0.87 -19.61 6.10
C LEU A 17 1.60 -18.50 5.32
N LEU A 18 0.81 -17.65 4.68
CA LEU A 18 1.21 -16.30 4.27
C LEU A 18 0.12 -15.32 4.73
N PHE A 19 -0.22 -15.35 6.01
CA PHE A 19 -0.77 -14.17 6.66
C PHE A 19 0.37 -13.15 6.81
N GLY A 20 0.73 -12.51 5.68
CA GLY A 20 0.99 -11.08 5.76
C GLY A 20 -0.25 -10.49 6.43
N THR A 21 -0.07 -9.55 7.34
CA THR A 21 -1.18 -8.82 7.95
C THR A 21 -1.93 -8.08 6.84
N THR A 22 -2.83 -8.78 6.15
CA THR A 22 -3.77 -8.20 5.21
C THR A 22 -4.61 -7.26 6.06
N LEU A 23 -4.52 -5.96 5.80
CA LEU A 23 -5.50 -5.02 6.32
C LEU A 23 -6.86 -5.48 5.81
N ALA A 24 -7.57 -6.27 6.59
CA ALA A 24 -8.86 -6.79 6.22
C ALA A 24 -9.89 -5.71 6.55
N TYR A 25 -10.38 -5.01 5.53
CA TYR A 25 -11.52 -4.11 5.67
C TYR A 25 -12.80 -4.85 5.32
N THR A 26 -13.91 -4.37 5.85
CA THR A 26 -15.23 -4.70 5.32
C THR A 26 -15.43 -3.87 4.04
N PRO A 27 -15.63 -4.49 2.86
CA PRO A 27 -15.81 -3.74 1.63
C PRO A 27 -17.08 -2.86 1.70
N GLY A 28 -16.97 -1.61 1.25
CA GLY A 28 -18.09 -0.68 1.28
C GLY A 28 -17.68 0.78 1.14
N GLU A 29 -18.68 1.65 1.12
CA GLU A 29 -18.50 3.10 1.20
C GLU A 29 -18.72 3.57 2.64
N TYR A 30 -17.78 4.33 3.15
CA TYR A 30 -17.78 4.86 4.51
C TYR A 30 -17.64 6.38 4.47
N THR A 31 -18.56 7.06 5.13
CA THR A 31 -18.52 8.52 5.24
C THR A 31 -18.07 8.90 6.64
N ALA A 32 -17.10 9.81 6.71
CA ALA A 32 -16.58 10.33 7.96
C ALA A 32 -16.42 11.84 7.86
N THR A 33 -16.50 12.51 9.01
CA THR A 33 -16.40 13.97 9.09
C THR A 33 -15.37 14.34 10.14
N ALA A 34 -14.43 15.21 9.78
CA ALA A 34 -13.41 15.73 10.69
C ALA A 34 -13.41 17.26 10.71
N GLN A 35 -12.87 17.84 11.78
CA GLN A 35 -12.81 19.29 11.93
C GLN A 35 -11.60 19.87 11.17
N GLY A 36 -11.87 20.63 10.10
CA GLY A 36 -10.87 21.41 9.37
C GLY A 36 -10.65 22.81 9.95
N ASN A 37 -9.82 23.60 9.25
CA ASN A 37 -9.41 24.94 9.69
C ASN A 37 -10.56 25.95 9.66
N ASN A 38 -11.38 25.89 8.61
CA ASN A 38 -12.49 26.82 8.40
C ASN A 38 -13.87 26.16 8.64
N GLY A 39 -13.91 24.88 8.99
CA GLY A 39 -15.16 24.14 9.24
C GLY A 39 -14.99 22.64 9.04
N PRO A 40 -16.07 21.86 9.23
CA PRO A 40 -16.04 20.42 9.06
C PRO A 40 -15.75 20.02 7.60
N VAL A 41 -15.01 18.94 7.43
CA VAL A 41 -14.68 18.29 6.16
C VAL A 41 -15.30 16.90 6.18
N GLU A 42 -16.21 16.62 5.24
CA GLU A 42 -16.87 15.34 5.04
C GLU A 42 -16.18 14.60 3.89
N VAL A 43 -15.78 13.36 4.14
CA VAL A 43 -15.03 12.51 3.22
C VAL A 43 -15.75 11.18 3.09
N LYS A 44 -15.95 10.74 1.85
CA LYS A 44 -16.43 9.41 1.50
C LYS A 44 -15.25 8.56 1.04
N VAL A 45 -15.01 7.45 1.73
CA VAL A 45 -13.94 6.50 1.43
C VAL A 45 -14.55 5.20 0.95
N THR A 46 -14.10 4.71 -0.20
CA THR A 46 -14.48 3.40 -0.73
C THR A 46 -13.36 2.41 -0.42
N LEU A 47 -13.69 1.32 0.27
CA LEU A 47 -12.76 0.28 0.69
C LEU A 47 -13.14 -1.05 0.01
N ASP A 48 -12.12 -1.77 -0.46
CA ASP A 48 -12.23 -3.20 -0.80
C ASP A 48 -11.82 -4.05 0.42
N ALA A 49 -11.71 -5.37 0.25
CA ALA A 49 -11.33 -6.27 1.34
C ALA A 49 -9.92 -5.99 1.87
N ASP A 50 -9.01 -5.45 1.05
CA ASP A 50 -7.59 -5.30 1.37
C ASP A 50 -7.01 -3.91 1.10
N ARG A 51 -7.77 -2.99 0.47
CA ARG A 51 -7.25 -1.69 0.01
C ARG A 51 -8.28 -0.55 0.02
N ILE A 52 -7.77 0.67 0.05
CA ILE A 52 -8.51 1.90 -0.24
C ILE A 52 -8.65 2.04 -1.76
N ILE A 53 -9.88 2.07 -2.27
CA ILE A 53 -10.18 2.23 -3.71
C ILE A 53 -10.29 3.70 -4.07
N ALA A 54 -10.99 4.48 -3.25
CA ALA A 54 -11.28 5.88 -3.54
C ALA A 54 -11.42 6.69 -2.25
N VAL A 55 -11.02 7.95 -2.32
CA VAL A 55 -11.21 8.95 -1.26
C VAL A 55 -11.78 10.19 -1.94
N GLU A 56 -13.00 10.57 -1.58
CA GLU A 56 -13.74 11.69 -2.18
C GLU A 56 -14.17 12.67 -1.10
N VAL A 57 -13.91 13.96 -1.29
CA VAL A 57 -14.36 14.99 -0.35
C VAL A 57 -15.73 15.50 -0.79
N THR A 58 -16.77 15.21 -0.02
CA THR A 58 -18.15 15.54 -0.39
C THR A 58 -18.58 16.91 0.12
N LYS A 59 -18.02 17.38 1.25
CA LYS A 59 -18.27 18.72 1.79
C LYS A 59 -17.04 19.27 2.50
N HIS A 60 -16.80 20.57 2.38
CA HIS A 60 -15.77 21.28 3.12
C HIS A 60 -16.13 22.76 3.26
N SER A 61 -15.53 23.43 4.24
CA SER A 61 -15.58 24.89 4.39
C SER A 61 -14.22 25.56 4.20
N GLU A 62 -13.24 24.84 3.63
CA GLU A 62 -11.87 25.34 3.46
C GLU A 62 -11.71 26.50 2.48
N THR A 63 -10.59 27.23 2.61
CA THR A 63 -10.30 28.40 1.77
C THR A 63 -10.06 28.00 0.31
N PRO A 64 -10.73 28.68 -0.67
CA PRO A 64 -10.46 28.49 -2.09
C PRO A 64 -8.96 28.68 -2.40
N GLY A 65 -8.39 27.80 -3.24
CA GLY A 65 -6.96 27.79 -3.60
C GLY A 65 -6.06 26.98 -2.66
N ILE A 66 -6.36 26.89 -1.35
CA ILE A 66 -5.71 25.90 -0.45
C ILE A 66 -6.39 24.55 -0.61
N PHE A 67 -7.72 24.55 -0.72
CA PHE A 67 -8.54 23.36 -0.92
C PHE A 67 -8.07 22.52 -2.12
N GLU A 68 -7.93 23.12 -3.29
CA GLU A 68 -7.63 22.41 -4.54
C GLU A 68 -6.33 21.60 -4.43
N THR A 69 -5.26 22.23 -3.91
CA THR A 69 -3.97 21.55 -3.76
C THR A 69 -4.06 20.37 -2.79
N VAL A 70 -4.77 20.51 -1.67
CA VAL A 70 -4.88 19.48 -0.62
C VAL A 70 -5.77 18.33 -1.04
N PHE A 71 -6.95 18.64 -1.57
CA PHE A 71 -8.00 17.67 -1.79
C PHE A 71 -8.00 17.09 -3.21
N ASP A 72 -7.17 17.60 -4.13
CA ASP A 72 -6.85 16.87 -5.37
C ASP A 72 -5.66 15.92 -5.17
N THR A 73 -4.60 16.36 -4.48
CA THR A 73 -3.35 15.59 -4.42
C THR A 73 -3.32 14.55 -3.31
N LEU A 74 -3.80 14.86 -2.10
CA LEU A 74 -3.67 13.93 -0.98
C LEU A 74 -4.58 12.70 -1.12
N PRO A 75 -5.84 12.80 -1.58
CA PRO A 75 -6.66 11.61 -1.82
C PRO A 75 -6.02 10.65 -2.82
N GLN A 76 -5.40 11.16 -3.88
CA GLN A 76 -4.66 10.35 -4.85
C GLN A 76 -3.50 9.63 -4.18
N GLN A 77 -2.67 10.35 -3.41
CA GLN A 77 -1.55 9.73 -2.72
C GLN A 77 -1.97 8.67 -1.70
N ILE A 78 -3.08 8.89 -0.99
CA ILE A 78 -3.64 7.91 -0.04
C ILE A 78 -4.03 6.62 -0.78
N VAL A 79 -4.68 6.74 -1.94
CA VAL A 79 -5.11 5.59 -2.75
C VAL A 79 -3.92 4.91 -3.43
N GLU A 80 -2.96 5.66 -3.97
CA GLU A 80 -1.81 5.10 -4.68
C GLU A 80 -0.82 4.43 -3.73
N LYS A 81 -0.47 5.11 -2.63
CA LYS A 81 0.54 4.63 -1.68
C LYS A 81 -0.06 3.81 -0.55
N GLN A 82 -1.39 3.69 -0.46
CA GLN A 82 -2.09 3.02 0.64
C GLN A 82 -1.54 3.48 2.01
N THR A 83 -1.51 4.79 2.22
CA THR A 83 -0.85 5.41 3.39
C THR A 83 -1.70 6.52 3.98
N LEU A 84 -1.65 6.65 5.31
CA LEU A 84 -2.16 7.82 6.04
C LEU A 84 -1.06 8.82 6.38
N ALA A 85 0.13 8.65 5.80
CA ALA A 85 1.25 9.60 5.86
C ALA A 85 1.63 10.13 4.46
N PRO A 86 0.70 10.72 3.68
CA PRO A 86 1.01 11.29 2.36
C PRO A 86 1.93 12.51 2.49
N ASP A 87 2.43 13.05 1.40
CA ASP A 87 3.38 14.17 1.41
C ASP A 87 2.80 15.43 2.09
N THR A 88 3.68 16.23 2.69
CA THR A 88 3.30 17.46 3.39
C THR A 88 3.06 18.60 2.40
N ILE A 89 1.96 19.33 2.57
CA ILE A 89 1.68 20.57 1.83
C ILE A 89 1.92 21.74 2.78
N THR A 90 2.87 22.60 2.44
CA THR A 90 3.21 23.78 3.25
C THR A 90 2.02 24.72 3.38
N GLY A 91 1.69 25.13 4.60
CA GLY A 91 0.59 26.07 4.87
C GLY A 91 -0.80 25.43 4.96
N ALA A 92 -0.92 24.12 4.77
CA ALA A 92 -2.19 23.40 4.82
C ALA A 92 -2.25 22.30 5.90
N THR A 93 -1.47 22.43 6.97
CA THR A 93 -1.31 21.40 8.01
C THR A 93 -2.65 20.98 8.64
N VAL A 94 -3.51 21.93 8.99
CA VAL A 94 -4.80 21.65 9.65
C VAL A 94 -5.77 20.94 8.70
N SER A 95 -5.89 21.41 7.46
CA SER A 95 -6.77 20.82 6.45
C SER A 95 -6.30 19.42 6.05
N ARG A 96 -4.98 19.21 5.93
CA ARG A 96 -4.38 17.87 5.74
C ARG A 96 -4.72 16.95 6.91
N GLN A 97 -4.55 17.42 8.14
CA GLN A 97 -4.85 16.59 9.32
C GLN A 97 -6.33 16.21 9.35
N ALA A 98 -7.24 17.13 9.05
CA ALA A 98 -8.67 16.84 8.97
C ALA A 98 -9.00 15.78 7.92
N LEU A 99 -8.39 15.84 6.74
CA LEU A 99 -8.55 14.79 5.72
C LEU A 99 -8.07 13.42 6.25
N LEU A 100 -6.89 13.38 6.85
CA LEU A 100 -6.31 12.13 7.39
C LEU A 100 -7.14 11.55 8.53
N ASP A 101 -7.67 12.40 9.40
CA ASP A 101 -8.53 11.98 10.51
C ASP A 101 -9.86 11.41 9.99
N ALA A 102 -10.47 12.07 8.99
CA ALA A 102 -11.68 11.54 8.37
C ALA A 102 -11.45 10.19 7.67
N VAL A 103 -10.35 10.03 6.95
CA VAL A 103 -10.02 8.75 6.31
C VAL A 103 -9.71 7.68 7.36
N ALA A 104 -8.99 8.03 8.43
CA ALA A 104 -8.72 7.12 9.55
C ALA A 104 -10.00 6.62 10.21
N ASP A 105 -10.97 7.52 10.44
CA ASP A 105 -12.28 7.16 10.98
C ASP A 105 -13.06 6.23 10.04
N ALA A 106 -13.02 6.48 8.73
CA ALA A 106 -13.63 5.60 7.75
C ALA A 106 -13.01 4.18 7.76
N ILE A 107 -11.69 4.09 7.91
CA ILE A 107 -10.98 2.80 8.07
C ILE A 107 -11.42 2.08 9.35
N VAL A 108 -11.56 2.79 10.47
CA VAL A 108 -12.06 2.22 11.73
C VAL A 108 -13.49 1.71 11.56
N GLN A 109 -14.36 2.44 10.85
CA GLN A 109 -15.73 1.99 10.55
C GLN A 109 -15.75 0.71 9.72
N ALA A 110 -14.77 0.52 8.83
CA ALA A 110 -14.60 -0.69 8.05
C ALA A 110 -13.96 -1.86 8.83
N GLY A 111 -13.58 -1.65 10.10
CA GLY A 111 -12.94 -2.64 10.96
C GLY A 111 -11.42 -2.74 10.79
N GLY A 112 -10.81 -1.80 10.06
CA GLY A 112 -9.36 -1.72 9.89
C GLY A 112 -8.66 -0.96 11.01
N ASN A 113 -7.33 -1.09 11.07
CA ASN A 113 -6.49 -0.32 11.97
C ASN A 113 -5.76 0.81 11.20
N PRO A 114 -6.12 2.09 11.40
CA PRO A 114 -5.47 3.19 10.69
C PRO A 114 -3.99 3.38 11.08
N GLU A 115 -3.55 2.93 12.25
CA GLU A 115 -2.14 3.02 12.65
C GLU A 115 -1.23 2.18 11.75
N ALA A 116 -1.75 1.07 11.20
CA ALA A 116 -1.01 0.22 10.27
C ALA A 116 -0.64 0.94 8.97
N LEU A 117 -1.33 2.05 8.64
CA LEU A 117 -1.08 2.85 7.44
C LEU A 117 -0.23 4.10 7.71
N LYS A 118 0.10 4.40 8.97
CA LYS A 118 0.93 5.57 9.35
C LYS A 118 2.43 5.28 9.27
N ASP A 119 2.83 4.02 9.45
CA ASP A 119 4.22 3.54 9.35
C ASP A 119 4.52 2.83 8.01
N SER A 120 3.52 2.69 7.14
CA SER A 120 3.70 2.00 5.87
C SER A 120 4.52 2.87 4.91
N THR A 121 5.82 2.64 4.94
CA THR A 121 6.78 2.92 3.87
C THR A 121 6.69 1.88 2.75
N ALA A 122 5.58 1.13 2.63
CA ALA A 122 5.42 0.18 1.55
C ALA A 122 5.18 0.96 0.25
N PRO A 123 6.16 1.03 -0.68
CA PRO A 123 5.74 1.10 -2.06
C PRO A 123 4.85 -0.14 -2.26
N VAL A 124 3.68 0.05 -2.86
CA VAL A 124 3.09 -1.03 -3.66
C VAL A 124 4.00 -1.16 -4.87
N ALA A 125 5.20 -1.70 -4.65
CA ALA A 125 5.93 -2.35 -5.70
C ALA A 125 5.04 -3.54 -6.03
N GLU A 126 4.45 -3.54 -7.22
CA GLU A 126 4.08 -4.81 -7.81
C GLU A 126 5.37 -5.64 -7.79
N ASP A 127 5.44 -6.62 -6.89
CA ASP A 127 6.53 -7.60 -6.88
C ASP A 127 6.42 -8.38 -8.20
N GLU A 128 7.04 -7.88 -9.26
CA GLU A 128 7.28 -8.69 -10.44
C GLU A 128 8.33 -9.71 -10.04
N ALA A 129 7.88 -10.92 -9.75
CA ALA A 129 8.74 -12.04 -9.41
C ALA A 129 9.61 -12.41 -10.63
N LEU A 130 10.77 -11.76 -10.74
CA LEU A 130 11.75 -12.09 -11.77
C LEU A 130 12.46 -13.40 -11.38
N THR A 131 12.20 -14.44 -12.15
CA THR A 131 12.91 -15.72 -12.02
C THR A 131 14.29 -15.63 -12.64
N ALA A 132 15.32 -16.05 -11.91
CA ALA A 132 16.69 -16.16 -12.38
C ALA A 132 17.33 -17.41 -11.81
N ASP A 133 18.33 -17.94 -12.52
CA ASP A 133 19.16 -19.04 -12.02
C ASP A 133 20.26 -18.50 -11.11
N VAL A 134 20.72 -17.26 -11.35
CA VAL A 134 21.77 -16.58 -10.58
C VAL A 134 21.42 -15.10 -10.36
N VAL A 135 21.56 -14.62 -9.13
CA VAL A 135 21.45 -13.20 -8.79
C VAL A 135 22.81 -12.67 -8.35
N VAL A 136 23.30 -11.61 -9.00
CA VAL A 136 24.56 -10.95 -8.67
C VAL A 136 24.28 -9.61 -8.01
N VAL A 137 24.84 -9.36 -6.83
CA VAL A 137 24.66 -8.10 -6.09
C VAL A 137 25.97 -7.31 -6.10
N GLY A 138 25.92 -6.12 -6.71
CA GLY A 138 27.05 -5.22 -6.94
C GLY A 138 27.57 -5.30 -8.39
N GLY A 139 27.51 -4.20 -9.14
CA GLY A 139 27.99 -4.01 -10.51
C GLY A 139 29.44 -3.55 -10.61
N GLY A 140 30.26 -3.80 -9.59
CA GLY A 140 31.71 -3.59 -9.65
C GLY A 140 32.41 -4.59 -10.60
N ALA A 141 33.73 -4.44 -10.76
CA ALA A 141 34.51 -5.30 -11.67
C ALA A 141 34.33 -6.81 -11.40
N ALA A 142 34.22 -7.20 -10.13
CA ALA A 142 33.98 -8.59 -9.75
C ALA A 142 32.55 -9.06 -10.07
N GLY A 143 31.56 -8.18 -9.91
CA GLY A 143 30.15 -8.53 -10.13
C GLY A 143 29.80 -8.63 -11.62
N ILE A 144 30.29 -7.70 -12.44
CA ILE A 144 30.12 -7.80 -13.90
C ILE A 144 30.82 -9.06 -14.44
N ALA A 145 32.03 -9.36 -13.95
CA ALA A 145 32.74 -10.58 -14.35
C ALA A 145 31.98 -11.86 -13.94
N ALA A 146 31.44 -11.90 -12.73
CA ALA A 146 30.64 -13.03 -12.25
C ALA A 146 29.32 -13.18 -13.03
N ALA A 147 28.66 -12.06 -13.37
CA ALA A 147 27.43 -12.08 -14.15
C ALA A 147 27.64 -12.55 -15.59
N LEU A 148 28.73 -12.12 -16.21
CA LEU A 148 29.09 -12.54 -17.58
C LEU A 148 29.41 -14.04 -17.62
N GLU A 149 30.23 -14.54 -16.69
CA GLU A 149 30.58 -15.96 -16.63
C GLU A 149 29.32 -16.84 -16.43
N ALA A 150 28.42 -16.43 -15.52
CA ALA A 150 27.17 -17.14 -15.31
C ALA A 150 26.27 -17.12 -16.56
N HIS A 151 26.25 -16.01 -17.29
CA HIS A 151 25.50 -15.90 -18.55
C HIS A 151 26.09 -16.79 -19.65
N ASP A 152 27.42 -16.81 -19.81
CA ASP A 152 28.13 -17.64 -20.79
C ASP A 152 27.98 -19.14 -20.47
N ALA A 153 27.83 -19.50 -19.18
CA ALA A 153 27.44 -20.84 -18.74
C ALA A 153 25.96 -21.18 -19.00
N GLY A 154 25.19 -20.26 -19.57
CA GLY A 154 23.79 -20.43 -19.96
C GLY A 154 22.78 -20.11 -18.86
N ALA A 155 23.19 -19.53 -17.73
CA ALA A 155 22.28 -19.14 -16.67
C ALA A 155 21.51 -17.86 -17.02
N LYS A 156 20.26 -17.77 -16.57
CA LYS A 156 19.51 -16.51 -16.55
C LYS A 156 19.99 -15.69 -15.35
N VAL A 157 20.74 -14.62 -15.61
CA VAL A 157 21.38 -13.80 -14.58
C VAL A 157 20.65 -12.48 -14.40
N ILE A 158 20.39 -12.10 -13.14
CA ILE A 158 19.94 -10.75 -12.75
C ILE A 158 21.05 -10.10 -11.94
N LEU A 159 21.49 -8.91 -12.34
CA LEU A 159 22.47 -8.11 -11.60
C LEU A 159 21.78 -6.90 -10.97
N LEU A 160 21.99 -6.71 -9.66
CA LEU A 160 21.46 -5.62 -8.87
C LEU A 160 22.61 -4.72 -8.41
N GLU A 161 22.48 -3.41 -8.59
CA GLU A 161 23.37 -2.39 -8.02
C GLU A 161 22.54 -1.48 -7.11
N LYS A 162 23.18 -0.88 -6.10
CA LYS A 162 22.52 0.03 -5.16
C LYS A 162 22.15 1.38 -5.79
#